data_AF-A0A498CYH8-F1
#
_entry.id   AF-A0A498CYH8-F1
#
_cell.length_a   1.000
_cell.length_b   1.000
_cell.length_c   1.000
_cell.angle_alpha   90.00
_cell.angle_beta   90.00
_cell.angle_gamma   90.00
#
_symmetry.space_group_name_H-M   'P 1'
#
loop_
_entity.id
_entity.type
_entity.pdbx_description
1 polymer ?
#
loop_
_entity_poly.entity_id
_entity_poly.type
_entity_poly.pdbx_seq_one_letter_code
_entity_poly.pdbx_strand_id
1 'polypeptide(L)'
;MSSLELAITLAKQHHATQVDKAGQPYIEHPMRVMHQVEGTLAKTIAIMHDLLEDTSVRTNDLIELGFEPEILQALLALTKQPHENRFTAVQRTKQNALACKVKLADLADNMNLSRLGTIQAKDLARLAQYNIVKAQLLEADQIYGCIQALKPSTDYPAFHYSTRAQNYQYLLNLMFDQTVPYLAQEWWILFEDASQYLSWCKRHQQPAEVSYFLALIHCTDRVFFDGQFVDAHYHAVFKRIFEQFQVAILEP
;
A
#
# COMPACT_ATOMS: atom_id res chain seq x y z
N MET A 1 -2.53 -26.26 15.82
CA MET A 1 -2.29 -25.87 14.41
C MET A 1 -1.95 -24.40 14.40
N SER A 2 -0.95 -23.99 13.62
CA SER A 2 -0.68 -22.57 13.39
C SER A 2 -1.83 -21.91 12.60
N SER A 3 -1.97 -20.59 12.69
CA SER A 3 -2.98 -19.84 11.93
C SER A 3 -2.85 -20.09 10.42
N LEU A 4 -1.63 -20.25 9.90
CA LEU A 4 -1.39 -20.55 8.50
C LEU A 4 -1.85 -21.96 8.10
N GLU A 5 -1.57 -22.98 8.91
CA GLU A 5 -2.06 -24.36 8.65
C GLU A 5 -3.59 -24.43 8.67
N LEU A 6 -4.22 -23.73 9.61
CA LEU A 6 -5.67 -23.63 9.70
C LEU A 6 -6.24 -22.92 8.46
N ALA A 7 -5.65 -21.81 8.06
CA ALA A 7 -6.03 -21.06 6.86
C ALA A 7 -5.92 -21.89 5.57
N ILE A 8 -4.84 -22.66 5.41
CA ILE A 8 -4.65 -23.57 4.27
C ILE A 8 -5.74 -24.65 4.26
N THR A 9 -6.07 -25.20 5.43
CA THR A 9 -7.10 -26.24 5.55
C THR A 9 -8.47 -25.68 5.16
N LEU A 10 -8.81 -24.50 5.67
CA LEU A 10 -10.07 -23.82 5.37
C LEU A 10 -10.20 -23.49 3.88
N ALA A 11 -9.16 -22.91 3.27
CA ALA A 11 -9.13 -22.60 1.84
C ALA A 11 -9.33 -23.86 0.97
N LYS A 12 -8.62 -24.95 1.29
CA LYS A 12 -8.78 -26.23 0.57
C LYS A 12 -10.20 -26.78 0.68
N GLN A 13 -10.81 -26.70 1.86
CA GLN A 13 -12.17 -27.20 2.09
C GLN A 13 -13.20 -26.40 1.29
N HIS A 14 -13.16 -25.07 1.36
CA HIS A 14 -14.19 -24.23 0.76
C HIS A 14 -14.03 -24.03 -0.76
N HIS A 15 -12.83 -24.20 -1.31
CA HIS A 15 -12.59 -24.16 -2.75
C HIS A 15 -12.51 -25.55 -3.41
N ALA A 16 -12.82 -26.64 -2.67
CA ALA A 16 -12.62 -28.02 -3.13
C ALA A 16 -13.32 -28.36 -4.46
N THR A 17 -14.50 -27.80 -4.69
CA THR A 17 -15.32 -28.06 -5.90
C THR A 17 -15.29 -26.91 -6.90
N GLN A 18 -14.57 -25.83 -6.59
CA GLN A 18 -14.49 -24.66 -7.46
C GLN A 18 -13.41 -24.88 -8.52
N VAL A 19 -13.70 -24.45 -9.75
CA VAL A 19 -12.75 -24.44 -10.85
C VAL A 19 -12.51 -23.02 -11.32
N ASP A 20 -11.29 -22.76 -11.80
CA ASP A 20 -10.92 -21.49 -12.40
C ASP A 20 -11.41 -21.38 -13.86
N LYS A 21 -11.10 -20.25 -14.50
CA LYS A 21 -11.48 -19.98 -15.90
C LYS A 21 -10.80 -20.90 -16.92
N ALA A 22 -9.72 -21.57 -16.53
CA ALA A 22 -9.00 -22.56 -17.33
C ALA A 22 -9.44 -24.00 -17.00
N GLY A 23 -10.43 -24.18 -16.12
CA GLY A 23 -10.94 -25.49 -15.70
C GLY A 23 -10.05 -26.20 -14.68
N GLN A 24 -9.05 -25.52 -14.11
CA GLN A 24 -8.19 -26.09 -13.07
C GLN A 24 -8.79 -25.91 -11.67
N PRO A 25 -8.41 -26.71 -10.66
CA PRO A 25 -8.88 -26.52 -9.29
C PRO A 25 -8.57 -25.10 -8.78
N TYR A 26 -9.59 -24.39 -8.30
CA TYR A 26 -9.44 -22.98 -7.93
C TYR A 26 -8.40 -22.75 -6.82
N ILE A 27 -8.28 -23.69 -5.88
CA ILE A 27 -7.33 -23.64 -4.76
C ILE A 27 -5.87 -23.39 -5.19
N GLU A 28 -5.50 -23.74 -6.43
CA GLU A 28 -4.17 -23.45 -6.94
C GLU A 28 -3.88 -21.94 -7.04
N HIS A 29 -4.91 -21.11 -7.26
CA HIS A 29 -4.77 -19.65 -7.26
C HIS A 29 -4.40 -19.08 -5.89
N PRO A 30 -5.18 -19.26 -4.82
CA PRO A 30 -4.79 -18.83 -3.48
C PRO A 30 -3.41 -19.38 -3.05
N MET A 31 -3.07 -20.61 -3.46
CA MET A 31 -1.74 -21.17 -3.22
C MET A 31 -0.63 -20.39 -3.93
N ARG A 32 -0.76 -20.07 -5.23
CA ARG A 32 0.25 -19.28 -5.96
C ARG A 32 0.38 -17.87 -5.39
N VAL A 33 -0.72 -17.23 -5.00
CA VAL A 33 -0.71 -15.92 -4.33
C VAL A 33 0.04 -15.99 -3.00
N MET A 34 -0.23 -17.02 -2.18
CA MET A 34 0.50 -17.26 -0.93
C MET A 34 2.01 -17.46 -1.14
N HIS A 35 2.42 -18.09 -2.24
CA HIS A 35 3.85 -18.33 -2.52
C HIS A 35 4.59 -17.07 -2.99
N GLN A 36 3.87 -16.06 -3.49
CA GLN A 36 4.45 -14.79 -3.93
C GLN A 36 4.67 -13.77 -2.80
N VAL A 37 4.15 -14.04 -1.59
CA VAL A 37 4.28 -13.13 -0.44
C VAL A 37 5.17 -13.72 0.64
N GLU A 38 5.83 -12.84 1.39
CA GLU A 38 6.72 -13.21 2.50
C GLU A 38 6.09 -12.92 3.87
N GLY A 39 6.48 -13.70 4.88
CA GLY A 39 5.98 -13.59 6.25
C GLY A 39 4.68 -14.35 6.51
N THR A 40 4.55 -14.91 7.71
CA THR A 40 3.44 -15.80 8.08
C THR A 40 2.08 -15.11 8.00
N LEU A 41 1.98 -13.84 8.43
CA LEU A 41 0.73 -13.07 8.37
C LEU A 41 0.26 -12.85 6.93
N ALA A 42 1.15 -12.35 6.05
CA ALA A 42 0.82 -12.13 4.65
C ALA A 42 0.44 -13.43 3.94
N LYS A 43 1.15 -14.54 4.21
CA LYS A 43 0.81 -15.87 3.69
C LYS A 43 -0.56 -16.35 4.15
N THR A 44 -0.89 -16.14 5.42
CA THR A 44 -2.21 -16.50 5.99
C THR A 44 -3.33 -15.71 5.32
N ILE A 45 -3.13 -14.41 5.11
CA ILE A 45 -4.10 -13.57 4.41
C ILE A 45 -4.21 -13.97 2.93
N ALA A 46 -3.09 -14.23 2.26
CA ALA A 46 -3.03 -14.59 0.84
C ALA A 46 -3.78 -15.89 0.52
N ILE A 47 -3.63 -16.94 1.34
CA ILE A 47 -4.36 -18.19 1.12
C ILE A 47 -5.87 -18.05 1.38
N MET A 48 -6.28 -17.05 2.17
CA MET A 48 -7.68 -16.78 2.55
C MET A 48 -8.36 -15.69 1.72
N HIS A 49 -7.64 -15.00 0.80
CA HIS A 49 -8.08 -13.71 0.28
C HIS A 49 -9.43 -13.72 -0.45
N ASP A 50 -9.80 -14.85 -1.06
CA ASP A 50 -11.08 -15.03 -1.76
C ASP A 50 -12.15 -15.75 -0.94
N LEU A 51 -11.85 -16.20 0.29
CA LEU A 51 -12.82 -16.98 1.09
C LEU A 51 -14.10 -16.20 1.35
N LEU A 52 -13.99 -14.91 1.68
CA LEU A 52 -15.14 -14.07 1.97
C LEU A 52 -15.89 -13.62 0.70
N GLU A 53 -15.25 -13.66 -0.48
CA GLU A 53 -15.84 -13.24 -1.75
C GLU A 53 -16.52 -14.40 -2.48
N ASP A 54 -15.85 -15.55 -2.56
CA ASP A 54 -16.23 -16.65 -3.46
C ASP A 54 -16.85 -17.87 -2.75
N THR A 55 -16.97 -17.83 -1.42
CA THR A 55 -17.46 -18.98 -0.64
C THR A 55 -18.58 -18.61 0.33
N SER A 56 -19.08 -19.60 1.07
CA SER A 56 -20.05 -19.39 2.14
C SER A 56 -19.43 -18.86 3.44
N VAL A 57 -18.10 -18.82 3.55
CA VAL A 57 -17.40 -18.33 4.75
C VAL A 57 -17.76 -16.87 5.01
N ARG A 58 -17.99 -16.54 6.28
CA ARG A 58 -18.27 -15.20 6.78
C ARG A 58 -17.26 -14.82 7.85
N THR A 59 -17.17 -13.52 8.13
CA THR A 59 -16.23 -12.98 9.12
C THR A 59 -16.42 -13.60 10.51
N ASN A 60 -17.66 -13.90 10.90
CA ASN A 60 -17.95 -14.54 12.19
C ASN A 60 -17.34 -15.94 12.29
N ASP A 61 -17.36 -16.73 11.21
CA ASP A 61 -16.73 -18.05 11.18
C ASP A 61 -15.21 -17.92 11.45
N LEU A 62 -14.57 -16.90 10.89
CA LEU A 62 -13.15 -16.65 11.09
C LEU A 62 -12.83 -16.18 12.53
N ILE A 63 -13.72 -15.40 13.13
CA ILE A 63 -13.62 -14.99 14.55
C ILE A 63 -13.74 -16.21 15.46
N GLU A 64 -14.72 -17.08 15.22
CA GLU A 64 -14.94 -18.32 15.99
C GLU A 64 -13.76 -19.29 15.87
N LEU A 65 -13.10 -19.31 14.71
CA LEU A 65 -11.86 -20.06 14.48
C LEU A 65 -10.61 -19.42 15.12
N GLY A 66 -10.74 -18.24 15.73
CA GLY A 66 -9.66 -17.57 16.46
C GLY A 66 -8.63 -16.85 15.57
N PHE A 67 -9.01 -16.41 14.37
CA PHE A 67 -8.11 -15.57 13.57
C PHE A 67 -7.96 -14.17 14.18
N GLU A 68 -6.71 -13.71 14.26
CA GLU A 68 -6.35 -12.41 14.86
C GLU A 68 -7.03 -11.22 14.14
N PRO A 69 -7.38 -10.14 14.87
CA PRO A 69 -8.03 -8.96 14.29
C PRO A 69 -7.28 -8.36 13.09
N GLU A 70 -5.94 -8.39 13.10
CA GLU A 70 -5.12 -7.88 12.00
C GLU A 70 -5.34 -8.67 10.69
N ILE A 71 -5.49 -9.99 10.77
CA ILE A 71 -5.80 -10.85 9.61
C ILE A 71 -7.19 -10.51 9.08
N LEU A 72 -8.18 -10.40 9.98
CA LEU A 72 -9.56 -10.09 9.61
C LEU A 72 -9.66 -8.71 8.94
N GLN A 73 -8.99 -7.70 9.47
CA GLN A 73 -8.96 -6.35 8.88
C GLN A 73 -8.36 -6.37 7.47
N ALA A 74 -7.28 -7.10 7.24
CA ALA A 74 -6.68 -7.23 5.93
C ALA A 74 -7.60 -7.99 4.94
N LEU A 75 -8.26 -9.07 5.38
CA LEU A 75 -9.21 -9.81 4.55
C LEU A 75 -10.41 -8.95 4.17
N LEU A 76 -10.99 -8.19 5.10
CA LEU A 76 -12.06 -7.25 4.81
C LEU A 76 -11.62 -6.13 3.86
N ALA A 77 -10.36 -5.70 3.94
CA ALA A 77 -9.81 -4.70 3.03
C ALA A 77 -9.57 -5.25 1.60
N LEU A 78 -9.35 -6.56 1.46
CA LEU A 78 -9.20 -7.26 0.18
C LEU A 78 -10.54 -7.63 -0.46
N THR A 79 -11.50 -8.04 0.37
CA THR A 79 -12.79 -8.60 -0.06
C THR A 79 -13.62 -7.53 -0.73
N LYS A 80 -13.98 -7.74 -1.99
CA LYS A 80 -14.83 -6.83 -2.73
C LYS A 80 -16.29 -6.93 -2.27
N GLN A 81 -16.95 -5.81 -2.06
CA GLN A 81 -18.35 -5.78 -1.66
C GLN A 81 -19.30 -6.01 -2.84
N PRO A 82 -20.54 -6.50 -2.60
CA PRO A 82 -21.57 -6.57 -3.64
C PRO A 82 -21.73 -5.23 -4.36
N HIS A 83 -21.78 -5.26 -5.69
CA HIS A 83 -21.88 -4.07 -6.57
C HIS A 83 -20.69 -3.08 -6.52
N GLU A 84 -19.64 -3.37 -5.75
CA GLU A 84 -18.41 -2.58 -5.77
C GLU A 84 -17.69 -2.79 -7.11
N ASN A 85 -16.89 -1.82 -7.55
CA ASN A 85 -15.96 -2.00 -8.66
C ASN A 85 -14.52 -2.01 -8.14
N ARG A 86 -13.56 -2.45 -8.95
CA ARG A 86 -12.16 -2.59 -8.52
C ARG A 86 -11.51 -1.26 -8.11
N PHE A 87 -11.95 -0.14 -8.70
CA PHE A 87 -11.43 1.19 -8.39
C PHE A 87 -11.95 1.72 -7.04
N THR A 88 -13.14 1.29 -6.63
CA THR A 88 -13.66 1.55 -5.28
C THR A 88 -12.99 0.63 -4.27
N ALA A 89 -12.93 -0.69 -4.55
CA ALA A 89 -12.32 -1.67 -3.66
C ALA A 89 -10.85 -1.33 -3.33
N VAL A 90 -10.07 -0.90 -4.34
CA VAL A 90 -8.66 -0.54 -4.13
C VAL A 90 -8.49 0.65 -3.17
N GLN A 91 -9.47 1.54 -3.02
CA GLN A 91 -9.37 2.62 -2.02
C GLN A 91 -9.34 2.05 -0.60
N ARG A 92 -10.14 1.01 -0.32
CA ARG A 92 -10.11 0.29 0.96
C ARG A 92 -8.83 -0.54 1.11
N THR A 93 -8.41 -1.23 0.05
CA THR A 93 -7.16 -2.03 0.06
C THR A 93 -5.94 -1.18 0.40
N LYS A 94 -5.84 0.05 -0.13
CA LYS A 94 -4.73 0.98 0.15
C LYS A 94 -4.61 1.40 1.62
N GLN A 95 -5.65 1.23 2.42
CA GLN A 95 -5.62 1.57 3.84
C GLN A 95 -4.96 0.50 4.72
N ASN A 96 -4.60 -0.66 4.16
CA ASN A 96 -3.99 -1.75 4.89
C ASN A 96 -2.76 -2.28 4.15
N ALA A 97 -1.60 -2.25 4.82
CA ALA A 97 -0.31 -2.65 4.23
C ALA A 97 -0.27 -4.12 3.80
N LEU A 98 -0.82 -5.03 4.61
CA LEU A 98 -0.86 -6.46 4.28
C LEU A 98 -1.81 -6.73 3.10
N ALA A 99 -2.96 -6.04 3.06
CA ALA A 99 -3.90 -6.10 1.95
C ALA A 99 -3.26 -5.61 0.64
N CYS A 100 -2.46 -4.53 0.68
CA CYS A 100 -1.72 -4.07 -0.50
C CYS A 100 -0.79 -5.15 -1.06
N LYS A 101 0.05 -5.74 -0.21
CA LYS A 101 1.00 -6.80 -0.58
C LYS A 101 0.29 -8.01 -1.20
N VAL A 102 -0.76 -8.48 -0.53
CA VAL A 102 -1.53 -9.64 -1.02
C VAL A 102 -2.25 -9.30 -2.32
N LYS A 103 -2.84 -8.11 -2.46
CA LYS A 103 -3.54 -7.73 -3.69
C LYS A 103 -2.60 -7.56 -4.87
N LEU A 104 -1.36 -7.10 -4.64
CA LEU A 104 -0.33 -7.05 -5.68
C LEU A 104 0.04 -8.45 -6.18
N ALA A 105 0.17 -9.44 -5.29
CA ALA A 105 0.41 -10.85 -5.64
C ALA A 105 -0.79 -11.48 -6.37
N ASP A 106 -2.01 -11.21 -5.91
CA ASP A 106 -3.25 -11.61 -6.61
C ASP A 106 -3.28 -11.06 -8.04
N LEU A 107 -3.08 -9.75 -8.19
CA LEU A 107 -3.02 -9.11 -9.51
C LEU A 107 -1.92 -9.71 -10.38
N ALA A 108 -0.74 -10.02 -9.83
CA ALA A 108 0.33 -10.66 -10.59
C ALA A 108 -0.08 -12.05 -11.13
N ASP A 109 -0.76 -12.88 -10.34
CA ASP A 109 -1.30 -14.17 -10.82
C ASP A 109 -2.40 -13.96 -11.87
N ASN A 110 -3.31 -13.02 -11.60
CA ASN A 110 -4.46 -12.72 -12.45
C ASN A 110 -4.11 -12.05 -13.79
N MET A 111 -2.98 -11.35 -13.85
CA MET A 111 -2.47 -10.70 -15.06
C MET A 111 -1.67 -11.66 -15.95
N ASN A 112 -1.41 -12.90 -15.50
CA ASN A 112 -0.73 -13.90 -16.30
C ASN A 112 -1.66 -14.52 -17.36
N LEU A 113 -1.75 -13.87 -18.52
CA LEU A 113 -2.59 -14.32 -19.63
C LEU A 113 -2.11 -15.61 -20.30
N SER A 114 -0.86 -16.05 -20.10
CA SER A 114 -0.33 -17.26 -20.74
C SER A 114 -1.06 -18.54 -20.33
N ARG A 115 -1.87 -18.46 -19.27
CA ARG A 115 -2.67 -19.57 -18.72
C ARG A 115 -4.01 -19.75 -19.42
N LEU A 116 -4.42 -18.80 -20.25
CA LEU A 116 -5.67 -18.87 -21.00
C LEU A 116 -5.41 -19.50 -22.36
N GLY A 117 -6.19 -20.52 -22.72
CA GLY A 117 -6.11 -21.15 -24.04
C GLY A 117 -6.55 -20.22 -25.18
N THR A 118 -7.36 -19.19 -24.88
CA THR A 118 -7.75 -18.14 -25.83
C THR A 118 -7.97 -16.83 -25.11
N ILE A 119 -7.34 -15.76 -25.60
CA ILE A 119 -7.47 -14.40 -25.05
C ILE A 119 -8.64 -13.70 -25.73
N GLN A 120 -9.59 -13.19 -24.94
CA GLN A 120 -10.74 -12.44 -25.44
C GLN A 120 -10.63 -10.95 -25.15
N ALA A 121 -11.39 -10.11 -25.87
CA ALA A 121 -11.42 -8.67 -25.66
C ALA A 121 -11.72 -8.26 -24.20
N LYS A 122 -12.58 -9.04 -23.51
CA LYS A 122 -12.91 -8.82 -22.09
C LYS A 122 -11.71 -9.01 -21.15
N ASP A 123 -10.76 -9.87 -21.52
CA ASP A 123 -9.56 -10.14 -20.71
C ASP A 123 -8.53 -9.02 -20.88
N LEU A 124 -8.39 -8.48 -22.10
CA LEU A 124 -7.58 -7.28 -22.34
C LEU A 124 -8.15 -6.05 -21.63
N ALA A 125 -9.48 -5.86 -21.67
CA ALA A 125 -10.15 -4.79 -20.93
C ALA A 125 -9.94 -4.92 -19.41
N ARG A 126 -9.99 -6.14 -18.88
CA ARG A 126 -9.70 -6.41 -17.46
C ARG A 126 -8.24 -6.16 -17.11
N LEU A 127 -7.31 -6.55 -17.99
CA LEU A 127 -5.88 -6.30 -17.81
C LEU A 127 -5.57 -4.79 -17.73
N ALA A 128 -6.21 -3.97 -18.57
CA ALA A 128 -6.09 -2.52 -18.49
C ALA A 128 -6.54 -1.97 -17.13
N GLN A 129 -7.66 -2.46 -16.59
CA GLN A 129 -8.11 -2.10 -15.23
C GLN A 129 -7.11 -2.55 -14.17
N TYR A 130 -6.57 -3.77 -14.29
CA TYR A 130 -5.56 -4.29 -13.36
C TYR A 130 -4.28 -3.47 -13.35
N ASN A 131 -3.80 -2.98 -14.50
CA ASN A 131 -2.65 -2.08 -14.55
C ASN A 131 -2.88 -0.78 -13.76
N ILE A 132 -4.07 -0.19 -13.85
CA ILE A 132 -4.43 1.03 -13.10
C ILE A 132 -4.47 0.76 -11.59
N VAL A 133 -5.08 -0.36 -11.19
CA VAL A 133 -5.15 -0.78 -9.77
C VAL A 133 -3.75 -1.09 -9.25
N LYS A 134 -2.94 -1.83 -10.01
CA LYS A 134 -1.55 -2.18 -9.66
C LYS A 134 -0.70 -0.94 -9.44
N ALA A 135 -0.77 0.06 -10.32
CA ALA A 135 -0.02 1.31 -10.16
C ALA A 135 -0.37 2.03 -8.85
N GLN A 136 -1.65 2.08 -8.48
CA GLN A 136 -2.09 2.69 -7.20
C GLN A 136 -1.60 1.89 -5.97
N LEU A 137 -1.60 0.57 -6.06
CA LEU A 137 -1.15 -0.30 -4.97
C LEU A 137 0.37 -0.31 -4.82
N LEU A 138 1.13 -0.22 -5.92
CA LEU A 138 2.59 -0.11 -5.87
C LEU A 138 3.02 1.16 -5.14
N GLU A 139 2.39 2.29 -5.45
CA GLU A 139 2.65 3.54 -4.72
C GLU A 139 2.31 3.40 -3.22
N ALA A 140 1.18 2.76 -2.90
CA ALA A 140 0.81 2.54 -1.51
C ALA A 140 1.78 1.62 -0.77
N ASP A 141 2.20 0.52 -1.39
CA ASP A 141 3.18 -0.41 -0.85
C ASP A 141 4.56 0.24 -0.66
N GLN A 142 4.97 1.12 -1.58
CA GLN A 142 6.19 1.93 -1.43
C GLN A 142 6.12 2.87 -0.22
N ILE A 143 4.99 3.55 -0.01
CA ILE A 143 4.78 4.42 1.17
C ILE A 143 4.88 3.59 2.45
N TYR A 144 4.18 2.45 2.53
CA TYR A 144 4.27 1.56 3.69
C TYR A 144 5.69 1.00 3.90
N GLY A 145 6.38 0.65 2.82
CA GLY A 145 7.77 0.22 2.85
C GLY A 145 8.72 1.28 3.41
N CYS A 146 8.53 2.55 3.01
CA CYS A 146 9.28 3.67 3.57
C CYS A 146 9.03 3.83 5.06
N ILE A 147 7.77 3.80 5.50
CA ILE A 147 7.42 3.90 6.93
C ILE A 147 8.04 2.74 7.72
N GLN A 148 7.96 1.51 7.20
CA GLN A 148 8.56 0.34 7.83
C GLN A 148 10.09 0.45 7.91
N ALA A 149 10.74 1.02 6.89
CA ALA A 149 12.20 1.22 6.88
C ALA A 149 12.62 2.32 7.88
N LEU A 150 11.84 3.39 7.99
CA LEU A 150 12.05 4.48 8.93
C LEU A 150 11.85 4.01 10.38
N LYS A 151 10.94 3.07 10.65
CA LYS A 151 10.66 2.54 12.01
C LYS A 151 10.30 3.67 12.99
N PRO A 152 9.19 4.40 12.76
CA PRO A 152 8.73 5.42 13.70
C PRO A 152 8.59 4.85 15.12
N SER A 153 8.86 5.67 16.13
CA SER A 153 8.62 5.29 17.52
C SER A 153 7.12 5.06 17.77
N THR A 154 6.80 4.30 18.82
CA THR A 154 5.41 4.02 19.19
C THR A 154 4.61 5.28 19.52
N ASP A 155 5.30 6.35 19.97
CA ASP A 155 4.70 7.64 20.31
C ASP A 155 4.54 8.56 19.08
N TYR A 156 5.03 8.16 17.90
CA TYR A 156 4.84 8.90 16.67
C TYR A 156 3.37 8.77 16.19
N PRO A 157 2.76 9.83 15.63
CA PRO A 157 1.40 9.74 15.10
C PRO A 157 1.23 8.56 14.14
N ALA A 158 0.21 7.74 14.38
CA ALA A 158 -0.07 6.57 13.54
C ALA A 158 -0.34 6.99 12.09
N PHE A 159 0.27 6.28 11.14
CA PHE A 159 0.02 6.53 9.73
C PHE A 159 -1.37 6.05 9.33
N HIS A 160 -2.14 6.94 8.71
CA HIS A 160 -3.41 6.62 8.07
C HIS A 160 -3.33 6.98 6.59
N TYR A 161 -3.47 5.98 5.72
CA TYR A 161 -3.40 6.21 4.28
C TYR A 161 -4.53 7.14 3.83
N SER A 162 -4.16 8.24 3.19
CA SER A 162 -5.07 9.29 2.74
C SER A 162 -4.73 9.73 1.31
N THR A 163 -4.91 11.03 1.02
CA THR A 163 -4.49 11.64 -0.23
C THR A 163 -2.97 11.56 -0.41
N ARG A 164 -2.53 11.53 -1.67
CA ARG A 164 -1.09 11.49 -2.00
C ARG A 164 -0.29 12.59 -1.31
N ALA A 165 -0.79 13.83 -1.34
CA ALA A 165 -0.12 14.97 -0.69
C ALA A 165 0.03 14.74 0.82
N GLN A 166 -1.03 14.32 1.51
CA GLN A 166 -0.96 14.05 2.94
C GLN A 166 -0.05 12.87 3.28
N ASN A 167 -0.05 11.82 2.47
CA ASN A 167 0.87 10.68 2.65
C ASN A 167 2.33 11.13 2.48
N TYR A 168 2.59 11.98 1.49
CA TYR A 168 3.93 12.53 1.24
C TYR A 168 4.36 13.47 2.36
N GLN A 169 3.46 14.33 2.83
CA GLN A 169 3.71 15.19 3.99
C GLN A 169 4.09 14.38 5.22
N TYR A 170 3.35 13.29 5.52
CA TYR A 170 3.67 12.39 6.61
C TYR A 170 5.08 11.80 6.48
N LEU A 171 5.44 11.31 5.29
CA LEU A 171 6.79 10.78 5.04
C LEU A 171 7.89 11.83 5.20
N LEU A 172 7.69 13.04 4.66
CA LEU A 172 8.66 14.13 4.77
C LEU A 172 8.84 14.56 6.23
N ASN A 173 7.74 14.68 6.98
CA ASN A 173 7.76 14.97 8.42
C ASN A 173 8.52 13.87 9.18
N LEU A 174 8.21 12.60 8.91
CA LEU A 174 8.87 11.48 9.57
C LEU A 174 10.37 11.44 9.25
N MET A 175 10.75 11.66 7.99
CA MET A 175 12.15 11.76 7.58
C MET A 175 12.87 12.93 8.28
N PHE A 176 12.20 14.08 8.41
CA PHE A 176 12.75 15.24 9.09
C PHE A 176 12.95 14.99 10.58
N ASP A 177 11.93 14.46 11.27
CA ASP A 177 11.96 14.16 12.71
C ASP A 177 13.05 13.14 13.09
N GLN A 178 13.50 12.31 12.13
CA GLN A 178 14.65 11.41 12.35
C GLN A 178 16.02 12.06 12.21
N THR A 179 16.06 13.22 11.56
CA THR A 179 17.31 13.95 11.27
C THR A 179 17.58 15.09 12.23
N VAL A 180 16.56 15.55 12.97
CA VAL A 180 16.65 16.68 13.90
C VAL A 180 16.31 16.25 15.34
N PRO A 181 16.91 16.87 16.36
CA PRO A 181 16.78 16.43 17.75
C PRO A 181 15.56 17.01 18.52
N TYR A 182 14.64 17.71 17.84
CA TYR A 182 13.52 18.42 18.49
C TYR A 182 12.27 17.52 18.66
N LEU A 183 11.35 17.92 19.54
CA LEU A 183 10.07 17.21 19.74
C LEU A 183 9.27 17.19 18.43
N ALA A 184 8.90 16.00 17.99
CA ALA A 184 8.08 15.79 16.80
C ALA A 184 6.75 16.56 16.90
N GLN A 185 6.27 17.06 15.75
CA GLN A 185 4.92 17.64 15.49
C GLN A 185 4.77 19.16 15.44
N GLU A 186 5.68 19.98 15.99
CA GLU A 186 5.53 21.46 15.92
C GLU A 186 5.72 22.01 14.50
N TRP A 187 6.38 21.24 13.63
CA TRP A 187 6.82 21.67 12.30
C TRP A 187 6.07 21.00 11.15
N TRP A 188 4.95 20.30 11.41
CA TRP A 188 4.28 19.49 10.38
C TRP A 188 3.78 20.28 9.17
N ILE A 189 3.46 21.57 9.35
CA ILE A 189 3.06 22.45 8.25
C ILE A 189 4.24 22.80 7.32
N LEU A 190 5.49 22.65 7.78
CA LEU A 190 6.70 22.98 7.02
C LEU A 190 6.76 22.33 5.63
N PHE A 191 6.24 21.10 5.52
CA PHE A 191 6.24 20.33 4.28
C PHE A 191 4.91 20.32 3.55
N GLU A 192 3.92 21.12 3.96
CA GLU A 192 2.57 21.14 3.36
C GLU A 192 2.65 21.46 1.86
N ASP A 193 3.20 22.61 1.47
CA ASP A 193 3.31 23.02 0.07
C ASP A 193 4.25 22.11 -0.73
N ALA A 194 5.37 21.72 -0.11
CA ALA A 194 6.35 20.82 -0.72
C ALA A 194 5.73 19.45 -1.06
N SER A 195 4.91 18.89 -0.16
CA SER A 195 4.21 17.62 -0.39
C SER A 195 3.16 17.72 -1.51
N GLN A 196 2.46 18.86 -1.62
CA GLN A 196 1.51 19.12 -2.70
C GLN A 196 2.23 19.21 -4.05
N TYR A 197 3.37 19.89 -4.09
CA TYR A 197 4.22 19.97 -5.26
C TYR A 197 4.71 18.58 -5.73
N LEU A 198 5.22 17.75 -4.81
CA LEU A 198 5.68 16.40 -5.16
C LEU A 198 4.52 15.50 -5.62
N SER A 199 3.36 15.63 -4.99
CA SER A 199 2.12 14.95 -5.40
C SER A 199 1.68 15.36 -6.81
N TRP A 200 1.79 16.64 -7.15
CA TRP A 200 1.55 17.16 -8.49
C TRP A 200 2.55 16.59 -9.50
N CYS A 201 3.85 16.59 -9.17
CA CYS A 201 4.90 16.03 -10.02
C CYS A 201 4.63 14.57 -10.35
N LYS A 202 4.33 13.73 -9.35
CA LYS A 202 4.00 12.32 -9.55
C LYS A 202 2.76 12.14 -10.44
N ARG A 203 1.70 12.91 -10.19
CA ARG A 203 0.45 12.84 -10.98
C ARG A 203 0.67 13.19 -12.45
N HIS A 204 1.49 14.19 -12.72
CA HIS A 204 1.74 14.71 -14.07
C HIS A 204 3.00 14.16 -14.73
N GLN A 205 3.65 13.17 -14.10
CA GLN A 205 4.90 12.56 -14.57
C GLN A 205 5.97 13.61 -14.89
N GLN A 206 6.04 14.66 -14.06
CA GLN A 206 7.06 15.71 -14.17
C GLN A 206 8.21 15.40 -13.21
N PRO A 207 9.46 15.70 -13.59
CA PRO A 207 10.58 15.64 -12.66
C PRO A 207 10.36 16.65 -11.53
N ALA A 208 10.69 16.24 -10.30
CA ALA A 208 10.71 17.15 -9.17
C ALA A 208 12.07 17.86 -9.11
N GLU A 209 12.05 19.17 -8.90
CA GLU A 209 13.23 20.02 -8.85
C GLU A 209 13.55 20.37 -7.40
N VAL A 210 14.77 20.04 -6.96
CA VAL A 210 15.20 20.28 -5.58
C VAL A 210 15.17 21.77 -5.22
N SER A 211 15.50 22.66 -6.16
CA SER A 211 15.47 24.10 -5.91
C SER A 211 14.07 24.62 -5.63
N TYR A 212 13.06 24.07 -6.31
CA TYR A 212 11.66 24.45 -6.09
C TYR A 212 11.12 23.87 -4.79
N PHE A 213 11.43 22.59 -4.51
CA PHE A 213 11.14 21.96 -3.22
C PHE A 213 11.68 22.78 -2.04
N LEU A 214 12.95 23.19 -2.09
CA LEU A 214 13.57 24.00 -1.05
C LEU A 214 12.95 25.39 -0.95
N ALA A 215 12.61 26.03 -2.08
CA ALA A 215 11.96 27.33 -2.08
C ALA A 215 10.58 27.30 -1.39
N LEU A 216 9.80 26.22 -1.57
CA LEU A 216 8.52 26.04 -0.88
C LEU A 216 8.71 25.93 0.62
N ILE A 217 9.64 25.09 1.09
CA ILE A 217 9.95 24.95 2.52
C ILE A 217 10.41 26.29 3.11
N HIS A 218 11.30 27.02 2.43
CA HIS A 218 11.75 28.33 2.89
C HIS A 218 10.63 29.37 2.93
N CYS A 219 9.64 29.28 2.05
CA CYS A 219 8.46 30.14 2.08
C CYS A 219 7.63 29.85 3.34
N THR A 220 7.30 28.59 3.59
CA THR A 220 6.55 28.16 4.78
C THR A 220 7.31 28.52 6.07
N ASP A 221 8.62 28.26 6.12
CA ASP A 221 9.49 28.60 7.25
C ASP A 221 9.46 30.09 7.61
N ARG A 222 9.56 30.98 6.61
CA ARG A 222 9.49 32.43 6.86
C ARG A 222 8.12 32.89 7.34
N VAL A 223 7.05 32.21 6.92
CA VAL A 223 5.68 32.62 7.26
C VAL A 223 5.28 32.13 8.65
N PHE A 224 5.68 30.91 9.03
CA PHE A 224 5.18 30.25 10.23
C PHE A 224 6.22 30.10 11.35
N PHE A 225 7.50 30.19 11.03
CA PHE A 225 8.60 29.84 11.95
C PHE A 225 9.72 30.88 11.99
N ASP A 226 9.45 32.11 11.53
CA ASP A 226 10.37 33.25 11.55
C ASP A 226 11.75 32.96 10.90
N GLY A 227 11.81 32.00 9.97
CA GLY A 227 13.06 31.63 9.29
C GLY A 227 14.01 30.79 10.15
N GLN A 228 13.48 29.96 11.05
CA GLN A 228 14.28 29.11 11.94
C GLN A 228 15.15 28.09 11.17
N PHE A 229 14.77 27.71 9.96
CA PHE A 229 15.43 26.64 9.18
C PHE A 229 16.21 27.13 7.96
N VAL A 230 16.64 28.40 7.95
CA VAL A 230 17.30 29.02 6.77
C VAL A 230 18.81 28.78 6.69
N ASP A 231 19.43 28.19 7.72
CA ASP A 231 20.88 28.01 7.74
C ASP A 231 21.38 26.89 6.80
N ALA A 232 22.70 26.83 6.60
CA ALA A 232 23.33 25.83 5.74
C ALA A 232 23.13 24.38 6.23
N HIS A 233 22.93 24.18 7.53
CA HIS A 233 22.71 22.87 8.11
C HIS A 233 21.33 22.32 7.69
N TYR A 234 20.26 23.08 7.91
CA TYR A 234 18.91 22.68 7.53
C TYR A 234 18.73 22.59 6.02
N HIS A 235 19.35 23.48 5.25
CA HIS A 235 19.38 23.36 3.80
C HIS A 235 19.94 22.01 3.33
N ALA A 236 21.03 21.54 3.95
CA ALA A 236 21.61 20.23 3.65
C ALA A 236 20.70 19.07 4.10
N VAL A 237 19.99 19.22 5.22
CA VAL A 237 18.99 18.25 5.71
C VAL A 237 17.84 18.12 4.71
N PHE A 238 17.21 19.23 4.30
CA PHE A 238 16.09 19.21 3.35
C PHE A 238 16.50 18.65 1.99
N LYS A 239 17.71 19.00 1.50
CA LYS A 239 18.24 18.42 0.26
C LYS A 239 18.37 16.90 0.34
N ARG A 240 18.87 16.38 1.47
CA ARG A 240 19.00 14.92 1.70
C ARG A 240 17.63 14.24 1.77
N ILE A 241 16.67 14.84 2.47
CA ILE A 241 15.30 14.33 2.55
C ILE A 241 14.68 14.27 1.16
N PHE A 242 14.85 15.32 0.35
CA PHE A 242 14.37 15.33 -1.03
C PHE A 242 14.97 14.20 -1.87
N GLU A 243 16.30 14.01 -1.82
CA GLU A 243 17.00 12.95 -2.56
C GLU A 243 16.51 11.56 -2.15
N GLN A 244 16.36 11.32 -0.84
CA GLN A 244 15.83 10.06 -0.32
C GLN A 244 14.38 9.83 -0.75
N PHE A 245 13.54 10.86 -0.66
CA PHE A 245 12.14 10.79 -1.07
C PHE A 245 12.01 10.54 -2.58
N GLN A 246 12.83 11.20 -3.40
CA GLN A 246 12.83 11.04 -4.85
C GLN A 246 13.11 9.59 -5.25
N VAL A 247 14.18 9.00 -4.70
CA VAL A 247 14.54 7.60 -4.97
C VAL A 247 13.46 6.63 -4.47
N ALA A 248 12.88 6.89 -3.29
CA ALA A 248 11.98 5.94 -2.66
C ALA A 248 10.54 5.99 -3.22
N ILE A 249 10.07 7.15 -3.68
CA ILE A 249 8.66 7.39 -4.01
C ILE A 249 8.45 7.88 -5.45
N LEU A 250 9.34 8.73 -5.99
CA LEU A 250 9.12 9.36 -7.30
C LEU A 250 9.66 8.52 -8.45
N GLU A 251 10.84 7.91 -8.28
CA GLU A 251 11.56 7.11 -9.28
C GLU A 251 11.40 5.56 -9.28
N PRO A 252 10.51 4.92 -8.49
CA PRO A 252 10.41 3.45 -8.47
C PRO A 252 9.55 2.87 -9.60
#